data_AF-A0A7X7J7G5-F1
#
_entry.id   AF-A0A7X7J7G5-F1
#
_cell.length_a   1.000
_cell.length_b   1.000
_cell.length_c   1.000
_cell.angle_alpha   90.00
_cell.angle_beta   90.00
_cell.angle_gamma   90.00
#
_symmetry.space_group_name_H-M   'P 1'
#
loop_
_entity.id
_entity.type
_entity.pdbx_description
1 polymer ?
#
loop_
_entity_poly.entity_id
_entity_poly.type
_entity_poly.pdbx_seq_one_letter_code
_entity_poly.pdbx_strand_id
1 'polypeptide(L)' 'MDKTVMTFPKNKFQEVRVGIREFKGNDLIDIRTWTMTQGANEMVPTAKGVTINIHLLADLKKSLEEVERILKENAML' A
#
# COMPACT_ATOMS: atom_id res chain seq x y z
N MET A 1 1.20 2.54 -15.88
CA MET A 1 2.43 1.88 -15.37
C MET A 1 2.07 0.97 -14.21
N ASP A 2 2.60 -0.26 -14.10
CA ASP A 2 2.45 -1.11 -12.91
C ASP A 2 3.83 -1.35 -12.29
N LYS A 3 4.08 -0.73 -11.13
CA LYS A 3 5.38 -0.82 -10.45
C LYS A 3 5.19 -0.82 -8.93
N THR A 4 5.59 -1.91 -8.29
CA THR A 4 5.76 -1.94 -6.84
C THR A 4 6.97 -1.10 -6.44
N VAL A 5 6.79 -0.23 -5.46
CA VAL A 5 7.82 0.64 -4.88
C VAL A 5 8.33 0.09 -3.56
N MET A 6 7.44 -0.47 -2.74
CA MET A 6 7.76 -1.03 -1.44
C MET A 6 6.86 -2.22 -1.11
N THR A 7 7.40 -3.18 -0.37
CA THR A 7 6.68 -4.35 0.14
C THR A 7 6.95 -4.51 1.64
N PHE A 8 5.88 -4.66 2.42
CA PHE A 8 5.92 -4.89 3.87
C PHE A 8 5.38 -6.28 4.19
N PRO A 9 6.12 -7.16 4.88
CA PRO A 9 5.56 -8.43 5.32
C PRO A 9 4.46 -8.18 6.36
N LYS A 10 3.29 -8.80 6.18
CA LYS A 10 2.17 -8.73 7.15
C LYS A 10 2.10 -10.00 8.00
N ASN A 11 2.31 -11.16 7.39
CA ASN A 11 2.46 -12.46 8.03
C ASN A 11 3.06 -13.46 7.02
N LYS A 12 3.17 -14.74 7.38
CA LYS A 12 3.75 -15.80 6.53
C LYS A 12 3.13 -15.90 5.12
N PHE A 13 1.87 -15.52 4.97
CA PHE A 13 1.12 -15.70 3.72
C PHE A 13 0.69 -14.38 3.09
N GLN A 14 0.98 -13.24 3.72
CA GLN A 14 0.49 -11.94 3.29
C GLN A 14 1.55 -10.86 3.39
N GLU A 15 1.50 -9.94 2.45
CA GLU A 15 2.32 -8.73 2.42
C GLU A 15 1.48 -7.54 1.97
N VAL A 16 1.89 -6.34 2.32
CA VAL A 16 1.30 -5.11 1.82
C VAL A 16 2.27 -4.51 0.81
N ARG A 17 1.80 -4.24 -0.40
CA ARG A 17 2.58 -3.56 -1.44
C ARG A 17 2.09 -2.13 -1.59
N VAL A 18 3.04 -1.20 -1.73
CA VAL A 18 2.81 0.16 -2.18
C VAL A 18 3.41 0.30 -3.57
N GLY A 19 2.63 0.80 -4.52
CA GLY A 19 3.07 0.92 -5.90
C GLY A 19 2.28 1.94 -6.69
N ILE A 20 2.63 2.04 -7.97
CA ILE A 20 1.93 2.84 -8.96
C ILE A 20 1.21 1.87 -9.90
N ARG A 21 -0.05 2.15 -10.19
CA ARG A 21 -0.89 1.41 -11.14
C ARG A 21 -1.54 2.37 -12.13
N GLU A 22 -1.92 1.88 -13.31
CA GLU A 22 -2.76 2.61 -14.25
C GLU A 22 -4.11 1.90 -14.39
N PHE A 23 -5.19 2.68 -14.37
CA PHE A 23 -6.53 2.18 -14.65
C PHE A 23 -7.33 3.17 -15.49
N LYS A 24 -7.66 2.76 -16.72
CA LYS A 24 -8.46 3.54 -17.68
C LYS A 24 -7.90 4.95 -17.93
N GLY A 25 -6.60 5.05 -18.15
CA GLY A 25 -5.87 6.29 -18.39
C GLY A 25 -5.53 7.10 -17.13
N ASN A 26 -5.81 6.58 -15.93
CA ASN A 26 -5.51 7.26 -14.67
C ASN A 26 -4.39 6.53 -13.93
N ASP A 27 -3.31 7.26 -13.64
CA ASP A 27 -2.27 6.78 -12.73
C ASP A 27 -2.74 6.90 -11.27
N LEU A 28 -2.48 5.87 -10.49
CA LEU A 28 -2.96 5.68 -9.13
C LEU A 28 -1.80 5.21 -8.24
N ILE A 29 -1.77 5.71 -7.02
CA ILE A 29 -1.02 5.10 -5.92
C ILE A 29 -1.87 3.93 -5.41
N ASP A 30 -1.36 2.70 -5.46
CA ASP A 30 -2.05 1.50 -4.93
C ASP A 30 -1.34 1.03 -3.66
N ILE A 31 -2.10 0.89 -2.58
CA ILE A 31 -1.66 0.32 -1.31
C ILE A 31 -2.56 -0.87 -1.02
N ARG A 32 -2.04 -2.08 -1.16
CA ARG A 32 -2.87 -3.29 -1.20
C ARG A 32 -2.24 -4.47 -0.49
N THR A 33 -3.08 -5.28 0.16
CA THR A 33 -2.66 -6.58 0.68
C THR A 33 -2.64 -7.60 -0.45
N TRP A 34 -1.52 -8.31 -0.55
CA TRP A 34 -1.30 -9.45 -1.42
C TRP A 34 -1.24 -10.73 -0.58
N THR A 35 -1.69 -11.85 -1.14
CA THR A 35 -1.75 -13.13 -0.42
C THR A 35 -1.21 -14.27 -1.27
N MET A 36 -0.56 -15.24 -0.63
CA MET A 36 -0.22 -16.52 -1.25
C MET A 36 -1.43 -17.43 -1.11
N THR A 37 -1.98 -17.90 -2.22
CA THR A 37 -3.05 -18.92 -2.20
C THR A 37 -2.44 -20.31 -2.14
N GLN A 38 -3.19 -21.29 -1.62
CA GLN A 38 -2.68 -22.67 -1.54
C GLN A 38 -2.37 -23.20 -2.94
N GLY A 39 -1.14 -23.66 -3.14
CA GLY A 39 -0.66 -24.18 -4.42
C GLY A 39 -0.20 -23.12 -5.44
N ALA A 40 -0.28 -21.82 -5.11
CA ALA A 40 0.31 -20.78 -5.95
C ALA A 40 1.79 -20.58 -5.62
N ASN A 41 2.56 -20.26 -6.66
CA ASN A 41 3.97 -19.85 -6.53
C ASN A 41 4.12 -18.31 -6.49
N GLU A 42 3.02 -17.58 -6.70
CA GLU A 42 3.02 -16.13 -6.77
C GLU A 42 1.93 -15.54 -5.87
N MET A 43 2.27 -14.41 -5.25
CA MET A 43 1.32 -13.61 -4.49
C MET A 43 0.31 -12.97 -5.43
N VAL A 44 -0.97 -12.96 -5.04
CA VAL A 44 -2.05 -12.29 -5.78
C VAL A 44 -2.64 -11.13 -4.98
N PRO A 45 -3.09 -10.04 -5.64
CA PRO A 45 -3.69 -8.92 -4.95
C PRO A 45 -5.06 -9.31 -4.38
N THR A 46 -5.39 -8.79 -3.20
CA THR A 46 -6.71 -8.98 -2.60
C THR A 46 -7.61 -7.76 -2.81
N ALA A 47 -8.91 -7.90 -2.53
CA ALA A 47 -9.82 -6.77 -2.45
C ALA A 47 -9.45 -5.78 -1.32
N LYS A 48 -8.63 -6.19 -0.33
CA LYS A 48 -8.19 -5.35 0.78
C LYS A 48 -7.06 -4.43 0.33
N GLY A 49 -7.42 -3.22 -0.04
CA GLY A 49 -6.47 -2.17 -0.44
C GLY A 49 -7.21 -0.92 -0.87
N VAL A 50 -6.45 0.15 -1.07
CA VAL A 50 -6.95 1.43 -1.55
C VAL A 50 -6.11 1.92 -2.72
N THR A 51 -6.78 2.52 -3.70
CA THR A 51 -6.14 3.29 -4.76
C THR A 51 -6.41 4.76 -4.53
N ILE A 52 -5.41 5.59 -4.71
CA ILE A 52 -5.46 7.03 -4.51
C ILE A 52 -4.97 7.70 -5.79
N ASN A 53 -5.65 8.76 -6.24
CA ASN A 53 -5.19 9.53 -7.38
C ASN A 53 -3.80 10.13 -7.11
N ILE A 54 -2.86 10.02 -8.06
CA ILE A 54 -1.48 10.50 -7.88
C ILE A 54 -1.39 11.98 -7.49
N HIS A 55 -2.36 12.82 -7.87
CA HIS A 55 -2.37 14.24 -7.51
C HIS A 55 -2.57 14.48 -6.00
N LEU A 56 -3.06 13.48 -5.25
CA LEU A 56 -3.22 13.53 -3.80
C LEU A 56 -2.00 13.03 -3.02
N LEU A 57 -0.86 12.77 -3.70
CA LEU A 57 0.35 12.27 -3.05
C LEU A 57 0.84 13.19 -1.93
N ALA A 58 0.79 14.51 -2.13
CA ALA A 58 1.23 15.48 -1.14
C ALA A 58 0.39 15.40 0.14
N ASP A 59 -0.93 15.30 0.00
CA ASP A 59 -1.85 15.16 1.12
C ASP A 59 -1.64 13.83 1.86
N LEU A 60 -1.48 12.72 1.12
CA LEU A 60 -1.17 11.42 1.72
C LEU A 60 0.11 11.46 2.56
N LYS A 61 1.19 12.08 2.05
CA LYS A 61 2.43 12.25 2.80
C LYS A 61 2.21 13.04 4.08
N LYS A 62 1.54 14.19 3.99
CA LYS A 62 1.21 15.04 5.15
C LYS A 62 0.40 14.27 6.20
N SER A 63 -0.56 13.45 5.77
CA SER A 63 -1.32 12.61 6.70
C SER A 63 -0.47 11.54 7.39
N LEU A 64 0.49 10.93 6.69
CA LEU A 64 1.39 9.94 7.30
C LEU A 64 2.37 10.57 8.30
N GLU A 65 2.89 11.77 8.00
CA GLU A 65 3.72 12.55 8.93
C GLU A 65 2.94 12.88 10.21
N GLU A 66 1.67 13.26 10.08
CA GLU A 66 0.80 13.53 11.23
C GLU A 66 0.49 12.27 12.05
N VAL A 67 0.27 11.12 11.39
CA VAL A 67 0.13 9.83 12.06
C VAL A 67 1.39 9.51 12.89
N GLU A 68 2.57 9.68 12.30
CA GLU A 68 3.83 9.43 13.02
C GLU A 68 3.97 10.33 14.25
N ARG A 69 3.62 11.62 14.13
CA ARG A 69 3.63 12.57 15.26
C ARG A 69 2.73 12.10 16.40
N ILE A 70 1.48 11.76 16.10
CA ILE A 70 0.50 11.29 17.10
C ILE A 70 0.97 9.99 17.76
N LEU A 71 1.54 9.05 17.00
CA LEU A 71 2.05 7.79 17.56
C LEU A 71 3.17 8.02 18.58
N LYS A 72 4.10 8.94 18.28
CA LYS A 72 5.19 9.31 19.21
C LYS A 72 4.68 10.01 20.46
N GLU A 73 3.73 10.94 20.31
CA GLU A 73 3.11 11.65 21.43
C GLU A 73 2.43 10.69 22.42
N ASN A 74 1.91 9.57 21.92
CA ASN A 74 1.25 8.54 22.72
C ASN A 74 2.17 7.37 23.10
N ALA A 75 3.49 7.50 22.88
CA ALA A 75 4.49 6.43 23.15
C ALA A 75 4.14 5.08 22.50
N MET A 76 3.50 5.11 21.33
CA MET A 76 3.17 3.93 20.50
C MET A 76 4.24 3.66 19.44
N LEU A 77 5.22 4.57 19.32
CA LEU A 77 6.40 4.50 18.47
C LEU A 77 7.59 5.16 19.19
#